data_AF-A0A948WMC1-F1
#
_entry.id   AF-A0A948WMC1-F1
#
_cell.length_a   1.000
_cell.length_b   1.000
_cell.length_c   1.000
_cell.angle_alpha   90.00
_cell.angle_beta   90.00
_cell.angle_gamma   90.00
#
_symmetry.space_group_name_H-M   'P 1'
#
loop_
_entity.id
_entity.type
_entity.pdbx_description
1 polymer ?
#
loop_
_entity_poly.entity_id
_entity_poly.type
_entity_poly.pdbx_seq_one_letter_code
_entity_poly.pdbx_strand_id
1 'polypeptide(L)'
;MIFAAPVPNADVATQAYSANYFGVPIEVTKGGRFGEVAPADWEASTGDPKYKWSDVAYAPDGMAESPGFSGFTTAQILNGIGKLSMAQHTSRSAAEAAASLDKFGFNNWLLPVSEEMRLIIDGVKSGKLNNVGLTSGGKYWTSSALGATPIVRWLSTNPAEGFSTMPRTSMNYVRPIRYFN
;
A
#
# COMPACT_ATOMS: atom_id res chain seq x y z
N MET A 1 -53.37 18.63 -13.34
CA MET A 1 -51.94 18.81 -13.06
C MET A 1 -51.52 17.66 -12.15
N ILE A 2 -50.93 16.60 -12.69
CA ILE A 2 -50.55 15.40 -11.95
C ILE A 2 -49.02 15.42 -11.85
N PHE A 3 -48.50 15.52 -10.63
CA PHE A 3 -47.07 15.39 -10.38
C PHE A 3 -46.72 13.90 -10.30
N ALA A 4 -45.89 13.42 -11.22
CA ALA A 4 -45.29 12.11 -11.13
C ALA A 4 -44.22 12.12 -10.03
N ALA A 5 -44.31 11.17 -9.09
CA ALA A 5 -43.28 10.95 -8.09
C ALA A 5 -41.99 10.40 -8.76
N PRO A 6 -40.80 10.76 -8.26
CA PRO A 6 -39.55 10.23 -8.78
C PRO A 6 -39.44 8.72 -8.53
N VAL A 7 -39.05 7.99 -9.56
CA VAL A 7 -38.73 6.56 -9.50
C VAL A 7 -37.51 6.36 -8.60
N PRO A 8 -37.52 5.42 -7.65
CA PRO A 8 -36.32 5.10 -6.87
C PRO A 8 -35.23 4.60 -7.81
N ASN A 9 -34.04 5.21 -7.75
CA ASN A 9 -32.86 4.71 -8.43
C ASN A 9 -32.62 3.25 -8.01
N ALA A 10 -32.61 2.35 -8.99
CA ALA A 10 -32.30 0.96 -8.78
C ALA A 10 -30.93 0.84 -8.11
N ASP A 11 -30.90 0.10 -7.00
CA ASP A 11 -29.69 -0.36 -6.33
C ASP A 11 -28.71 -0.92 -7.36
N VAL A 12 -27.53 -0.31 -7.43
CA VAL A 12 -26.38 -0.90 -8.11
C VAL A 12 -25.97 -2.10 -7.27
N ALA A 13 -26.52 -3.27 -7.60
CA ALA A 13 -26.08 -4.53 -7.04
C ALA A 13 -24.60 -4.71 -7.36
N THR A 14 -23.76 -4.57 -6.34
CA THR A 14 -22.36 -4.98 -6.36
C THR A 14 -22.33 -6.48 -6.67
N GLN A 15 -22.07 -6.82 -7.93
CA GLN A 15 -21.74 -8.20 -8.30
C GLN A 15 -20.42 -8.54 -7.61
N ALA A 16 -20.50 -9.29 -6.51
CA ALA A 16 -19.35 -9.93 -5.90
C ALA A 16 -18.85 -10.99 -6.88
N TYR A 17 -17.83 -10.63 -7.68
CA TYR A 17 -17.10 -11.59 -8.48
C TYR A 17 -16.32 -12.52 -7.53
N SER A 18 -16.88 -13.70 -7.25
CA SER A 18 -16.17 -14.78 -6.56
C SER A 18 -15.25 -15.51 -7.55
N ALA A 19 -14.12 -14.89 -7.89
CA ALA A 19 -13.01 -15.61 -8.47
C ALA A 19 -12.21 -16.24 -7.32
N ASN A 20 -11.96 -17.54 -7.37
CA ASN A 20 -10.97 -18.24 -6.53
C ASN A 20 -9.54 -17.81 -6.91
N TYR A 21 -9.29 -16.50 -6.91
CA TYR A 21 -8.00 -15.88 -7.18
C TYR A 21 -7.33 -15.57 -5.86
N PHE A 22 -6.04 -15.85 -5.75
CA PHE A 22 -5.21 -15.72 -4.55
C PHE A 22 -4.93 -14.26 -4.11
N GLY A 23 -5.83 -13.32 -4.44
CA GLY A 23 -5.79 -11.93 -4.06
C GLY A 23 -7.11 -11.53 -3.42
N VAL A 24 -7.05 -10.98 -2.20
CA VAL A 24 -8.27 -10.50 -1.54
C VAL A 24 -8.62 -9.11 -2.08
N PRO A 25 -9.81 -8.92 -2.68
CA PRO A 25 -10.24 -7.60 -3.10
C PRO A 25 -10.45 -6.69 -1.88
N ILE A 26 -9.88 -5.48 -1.93
CA ILE A 26 -10.10 -4.44 -0.93
C ILE A 26 -11.01 -3.36 -1.53
N GLU A 27 -12.16 -3.13 -0.89
CA GLU A 27 -13.02 -1.99 -1.19
C GLU A 27 -12.51 -0.76 -0.42
N VAL A 28 -11.81 0.15 -1.11
CA VAL A 28 -11.31 1.40 -0.54
C VAL A 28 -12.33 2.53 -0.76
N THR A 29 -13.40 2.54 0.04
CA THR A 29 -14.37 3.65 0.23
C THR A 29 -15.06 4.26 -1.03
N LYS A 30 -15.92 5.26 -0.78
CA LYS A 30 -16.91 5.91 -1.67
C LYS A 30 -16.25 6.61 -2.85
N GLY A 31 -15.83 5.80 -3.83
CA GLY A 31 -15.02 6.16 -4.99
C GLY A 31 -14.53 4.93 -5.78
N GLY A 32 -14.64 3.72 -5.20
CA GLY A 32 -14.72 2.47 -5.97
C GLY A 32 -13.44 2.05 -6.70
N ARG A 33 -12.27 2.17 -6.06
CA ARG A 33 -11.07 1.49 -6.57
C ARG A 33 -10.94 0.14 -5.89
N PHE A 34 -11.15 -0.92 -6.67
CA PHE A 34 -10.81 -2.28 -6.27
C PHE A 34 -9.29 -2.43 -6.39
N GLY A 35 -8.65 -2.89 -5.32
CA GLY A 35 -7.23 -3.22 -5.31
C GLY A 35 -6.99 -4.67 -4.88
N GLU A 36 -5.81 -5.18 -5.20
CA GLU A 36 -5.29 -6.46 -4.72
C GLU A 36 -4.05 -6.23 -3.87
N VAL A 37 -3.91 -7.02 -2.81
CA VAL A 37 -2.71 -7.08 -1.98
C VAL A 37 -1.84 -8.25 -2.42
N ALA A 38 -0.52 -8.04 -2.47
CA ALA A 38 0.42 -9.09 -2.84
C ALA A 38 0.30 -10.30 -1.89
N PRO A 39 0.46 -11.54 -2.39
CA PRO A 39 0.32 -12.75 -1.59
C PRO A 39 1.45 -12.89 -0.55
N ALA A 40 1.23 -13.68 0.51
CA ALA A 40 2.15 -13.85 1.64
C ALA A 40 3.62 -14.13 1.27
N ASP A 41 3.83 -14.78 0.13
CA ASP A 41 5.06 -15.33 -0.41
C ASP A 41 5.56 -14.55 -1.64
N TRP A 42 5.29 -13.26 -1.73
CA TRP A 42 5.55 -12.48 -2.95
C TRP A 42 7.05 -12.41 -3.34
N GLU A 43 7.98 -12.67 -2.43
CA GLU A 43 9.41 -12.89 -2.73
C GLU A 43 9.90 -14.32 -2.42
N ALA A 44 9.03 -15.32 -2.52
CA ALA A 44 9.35 -16.72 -2.19
C ALA A 44 9.85 -16.95 -0.74
N SER A 45 9.64 -15.98 0.15
CA SER A 45 9.84 -16.10 1.60
C SER A 45 8.55 -16.56 2.30
N THR A 46 8.67 -17.19 3.47
CA THR A 46 7.52 -17.63 4.30
C THR A 46 6.75 -16.47 4.96
N GLY A 47 7.17 -15.23 4.73
CA GLY A 47 6.51 -14.02 5.20
C GLY A 47 6.98 -12.81 4.41
N ASP A 48 6.55 -11.63 4.83
CA ASP A 48 6.97 -10.40 4.16
C ASP A 48 8.47 -10.18 4.26
N PRO A 49 9.13 -9.81 3.14
CA PRO A 49 10.50 -9.36 3.20
C PRO A 49 10.59 -8.00 3.89
N LYS A 50 11.74 -7.74 4.50
CA LYS A 50 12.05 -6.45 5.12
C LYS A 50 12.98 -5.66 4.23
N TYR A 51 12.68 -4.38 4.07
CA TYR A 51 13.49 -3.44 3.31
C TYR A 51 13.67 -2.15 4.10
N LYS A 52 14.70 -1.38 3.74
CA LYS A 52 14.77 0.02 4.13
C LYS A 52 13.79 0.82 3.31
N TRP A 53 13.24 1.91 3.87
CA TRP A 53 12.44 2.79 3.05
C TRP A 53 13.29 3.50 1.99
N SER A 54 14.49 3.95 2.38
CA SER A 54 15.55 4.39 1.47
C SER A 54 16.93 4.22 2.12
N ASP A 55 17.98 4.09 1.30
CA ASP A 55 19.37 4.02 1.79
C ASP A 55 19.93 5.37 2.25
N VAL A 56 19.34 6.46 1.79
CA VAL A 56 19.69 7.81 2.21
C VAL A 56 18.78 8.27 3.35
N ALA A 57 19.37 8.97 4.31
CA ALA A 57 18.62 9.65 5.37
C ALA A 57 17.78 10.81 4.80
N TYR A 58 18.22 11.40 3.70
CA TYR A 58 17.55 12.50 2.99
C TYR A 58 17.25 12.05 1.56
N ALA A 59 16.04 11.53 1.32
CA ALA A 59 15.54 11.35 -0.06
C ALA A 59 14.61 12.53 -0.39
N PRO A 60 14.63 13.07 -1.62
CA PRO A 60 13.69 14.09 -2.03
C PRO A 60 12.26 13.61 -1.77
N ASP A 61 11.48 14.50 -1.17
CA ASP A 61 10.18 14.19 -0.57
C ASP A 61 9.24 13.45 -1.54
N GLY A 62 8.60 12.39 -1.05
CA GLY A 62 7.19 12.23 -1.38
C GLY A 62 6.49 13.43 -0.76
N MET A 63 5.82 14.26 -1.55
CA MET A 63 5.12 15.47 -1.06
C MET A 63 4.16 15.14 0.13
N ALA A 64 3.60 16.14 0.79
CA ALA A 64 2.66 15.89 1.88
C ALA A 64 1.42 15.09 1.41
N GLU A 65 0.88 14.22 2.28
CA GLU A 65 -0.44 13.60 2.06
C GLU A 65 -1.49 14.71 1.91
N SER A 66 -2.06 14.88 0.71
CA SER A 66 -3.26 15.70 0.53
C SER A 66 -4.48 14.81 0.76
N PRO A 67 -5.41 15.19 1.67
CA PRO A 67 -6.68 14.49 1.82
C PRO A 67 -7.42 14.47 0.47
N GLY A 68 -7.83 13.29 0.00
CA GLY A 68 -8.54 13.13 -1.27
C GLY A 68 -7.65 12.98 -2.52
N PHE A 69 -6.32 12.98 -2.36
CA PHE A 69 -5.40 12.63 -3.44
C PHE A 69 -4.73 11.30 -3.12
N SER A 70 -4.77 10.36 -4.06
CA SER A 70 -3.99 9.12 -4.01
C SER A 70 -2.53 9.51 -3.73
N GLY A 71 -1.98 9.05 -2.62
CA GLY A 71 -0.60 9.35 -2.24
C GLY A 71 0.39 8.95 -3.33
N PHE A 72 1.65 9.33 -3.14
CA PHE A 72 2.70 9.19 -4.16
C PHE A 72 2.59 7.86 -4.89
N THR A 73 2.51 7.93 -6.21
CA THR A 73 2.70 6.70 -6.96
C THR A 73 4.11 6.21 -6.63
N THR A 74 4.29 4.90 -6.52
CA THR A 74 5.64 4.34 -6.33
C THR A 74 6.59 4.84 -7.42
N ALA A 75 6.08 5.15 -8.62
CA ALA A 75 6.79 5.85 -9.67
C ALA A 75 7.30 7.27 -9.28
N GLN A 76 6.56 8.06 -8.49
CA GLN A 76 7.04 9.34 -7.98
C GLN A 76 8.16 9.16 -6.93
N ILE A 77 8.06 8.16 -6.05
CA ILE A 77 9.13 7.82 -5.11
C ILE A 77 10.39 7.40 -5.89
N LEU A 78 10.24 6.53 -6.88
CA LEU A 78 11.33 6.08 -7.74
C LEU A 78 11.96 7.22 -8.53
N ASN A 79 11.16 8.14 -9.06
CA ASN A 79 11.67 9.33 -9.75
C ASN A 79 12.40 10.29 -8.80
N GLY A 80 12.02 10.33 -7.52
CA GLY A 80 12.76 11.04 -6.48
C GLY A 80 14.10 10.35 -6.16
N ILE A 81 14.07 9.03 -5.96
CA ILE A 81 15.26 8.21 -5.71
C ILE A 81 16.26 8.32 -6.87
N GLY A 82 15.80 8.24 -8.12
CA GLY A 82 16.65 8.32 -9.32
C GLY A 82 17.38 9.66 -9.51
N LYS A 83 17.02 10.71 -8.77
CA LYS A 83 17.77 11.98 -8.74
C LYS A 83 18.95 11.97 -7.78
N LEU A 84 19.00 11.03 -6.84
CA LEU A 84 20.18 10.74 -6.06
C LEU A 84 21.03 9.76 -6.86
N SER A 85 22.33 10.04 -7.00
CA SER A 85 23.19 9.21 -7.86
C SER A 85 23.08 7.74 -7.43
N MET A 86 22.87 6.83 -8.38
CA MET A 86 22.84 5.38 -8.13
C MET A 86 24.05 4.86 -7.35
N ALA A 87 25.17 5.59 -7.34
CA ALA A 87 26.35 5.31 -6.53
C ALA A 87 26.12 5.33 -4.99
N GLN A 88 25.01 5.92 -4.51
CA GLN A 88 24.70 6.00 -3.08
C GLN A 88 23.71 4.93 -2.59
N HIS A 89 23.14 4.14 -3.52
CA HIS A 89 22.18 3.09 -3.20
C HIS A 89 22.91 1.74 -3.23
N THR A 90 23.16 1.19 -2.05
CA THR A 90 23.82 -0.12 -1.91
C THR A 90 22.83 -1.27 -1.75
N SER A 91 21.54 -0.95 -1.56
CA SER A 91 20.46 -1.92 -1.39
C SER A 91 19.15 -1.45 -2.00
N ARG A 92 18.29 -2.41 -2.33
CA ARG A 92 16.93 -2.18 -2.85
C ARG A 92 16.07 -1.55 -1.76
N SER A 93 15.42 -0.44 -2.06
CA SER A 93 14.45 0.23 -1.19
C SER A 93 13.09 -0.48 -1.17
N ALA A 94 12.25 -0.15 -0.20
CA ALA A 94 10.89 -0.68 -0.10
C ALA A 94 10.03 -0.35 -1.33
N ALA A 95 10.21 0.83 -1.90
CA ALA A 95 9.50 1.26 -3.11
C ALA A 95 10.00 0.51 -4.36
N GLU A 96 11.31 0.33 -4.51
CA GLU A 96 11.88 -0.51 -5.57
C GLU A 96 11.49 -1.98 -5.41
N ALA A 97 11.37 -2.45 -4.16
CA ALA A 97 10.90 -3.78 -3.84
C ALA A 97 9.48 -4.02 -4.34
N ALA A 98 8.57 -3.09 -4.05
CA ALA A 98 7.20 -3.14 -4.53
C ALA A 98 7.11 -2.98 -6.07
N ALA A 99 7.79 -1.99 -6.65
CA ALA A 99 7.64 -1.67 -8.07
C ALA A 99 8.26 -2.68 -9.02
N SER A 100 9.29 -3.41 -8.59
CA SER A 100 9.91 -4.43 -9.43
C SER A 100 9.35 -5.84 -9.16
N LEU A 101 8.26 -5.95 -8.41
CA LEU A 101 7.50 -7.19 -8.28
C LEU A 101 6.84 -7.53 -9.62
N ASP A 102 7.14 -8.71 -10.15
CA ASP A 102 6.42 -9.34 -11.24
C ASP A 102 5.84 -10.65 -10.72
N LYS A 103 4.53 -10.63 -10.41
CA LYS A 103 3.82 -11.80 -9.88
C LYS A 103 2.47 -11.92 -10.56
N PHE A 104 2.15 -13.15 -10.98
CA PHE A 104 0.94 -13.48 -11.74
C PHE A 104 0.77 -12.68 -13.04
N GLY A 105 1.88 -12.25 -13.66
CA GLY A 105 1.87 -11.46 -14.90
C GLY A 105 1.52 -9.97 -14.70
N PHE A 106 1.50 -9.49 -13.45
CA PHE A 106 1.28 -8.08 -13.13
C PHE A 106 2.60 -7.43 -12.70
N ASN A 107 2.89 -6.28 -13.29
CA ASN A 107 4.08 -5.45 -13.02
C ASN A 107 3.73 -4.04 -12.50
N ASN A 108 2.47 -3.82 -12.11
CA ASN A 108 1.94 -2.53 -11.64
C ASN A 108 1.77 -2.50 -10.11
N TRP A 109 2.66 -3.17 -9.38
CA TRP A 109 2.67 -3.22 -7.93
C TRP A 109 3.26 -1.95 -7.33
N LEU A 110 2.72 -1.54 -6.20
CA LEU A 110 2.97 -0.25 -5.55
C LEU A 110 3.10 -0.43 -4.05
N LEU A 111 3.88 0.45 -3.40
CA LEU A 111 3.89 0.57 -1.95
C LEU A 111 2.63 1.34 -1.51
N PRO A 112 1.77 0.77 -0.63
CA PRO A 112 0.52 1.41 -0.23
C PRO A 112 0.77 2.70 0.56
N VAL A 113 -0.14 3.65 0.42
CA VAL A 113 -0.17 4.85 1.28
C VAL A 113 -0.63 4.46 2.68
N SER A 114 -0.44 5.36 3.65
CA SER A 114 -0.75 5.08 5.06
C SER A 114 -2.21 4.64 5.27
N GLU A 115 -3.15 5.31 4.61
CA GLU A 115 -4.58 4.98 4.67
C GLU A 115 -4.92 3.63 4.03
N GLU A 116 -4.32 3.31 2.88
CA GLU A 116 -4.50 2.00 2.22
C GLU A 116 -3.97 0.88 3.13
N MET A 117 -2.77 1.06 3.70
CA MET A 117 -2.19 0.10 4.63
C MET A 117 -3.07 -0.08 5.88
N ARG A 118 -3.69 1.00 6.38
CA ARG A 118 -4.66 0.91 7.47
C ARG A 118 -5.87 0.05 7.10
N LEU A 119 -6.45 0.27 5.93
CA LEU A 119 -7.58 -0.53 5.46
C LEU A 119 -7.22 -2.01 5.30
N ILE A 120 -6.00 -2.32 4.83
CA ILE A 120 -5.50 -3.71 4.79
C ILE A 120 -5.47 -4.31 6.20
N ILE A 121 -4.83 -3.61 7.15
CA ILE A 121 -4.67 -4.10 8.53
C ILE A 121 -6.04 -4.26 9.23
N ASP A 122 -6.94 -3.29 9.09
CA ASP A 122 -8.27 -3.34 9.68
C ASP A 122 -9.13 -4.43 9.02
N GLY A 123 -8.97 -4.65 7.72
CA GLY A 123 -9.58 -5.75 6.99
C GLY A 123 -9.11 -7.12 7.51
N VAL A 124 -7.82 -7.29 7.75
CA VAL A 124 -7.26 -8.52 8.34
C VAL A 124 -7.76 -8.72 9.77
N LYS A 125 -7.74 -7.67 10.60
CA LYS A 125 -8.20 -7.73 11.99
C LYS A 125 -9.68 -8.07 12.11
N SER A 126 -10.51 -7.53 11.21
CA SER A 126 -11.95 -7.79 11.19
C SER A 126 -12.32 -9.12 10.54
N GLY A 127 -11.35 -9.90 10.03
CA GLY A 127 -11.59 -11.15 9.31
C GLY A 127 -12.19 -10.97 7.91
N LYS A 128 -12.31 -9.72 7.44
CA LYS A 128 -12.78 -9.40 6.08
C LYS A 128 -11.71 -9.71 5.03
N LEU A 129 -10.44 -9.62 5.40
CA LEU A 129 -9.31 -10.01 4.56
C LEU A 129 -8.60 -11.21 5.18
N ASN A 130 -8.68 -12.36 4.52
CA ASN A 130 -8.03 -13.59 4.95
C ASN A 130 -6.83 -13.89 4.04
N ASN A 131 -5.81 -14.58 4.54
CA ASN A 131 -4.66 -15.02 3.73
C ASN A 131 -3.81 -13.90 3.09
N VAL A 132 -3.90 -12.66 3.60
CA VAL A 132 -3.02 -11.55 3.15
C VAL A 132 -1.57 -11.77 3.61
N GLY A 133 -1.33 -12.66 4.58
CA GLY A 133 0.03 -13.03 5.01
C GLY A 133 0.73 -11.98 5.86
N LEU A 134 -0.01 -11.03 6.44
CA LEU A 134 0.59 -10.03 7.31
C LEU A 134 1.21 -10.70 8.55
N THR A 135 2.44 -10.31 8.86
CA THR A 135 3.15 -10.76 10.04
C THR A 135 2.55 -10.12 11.30
N SER A 136 2.20 -10.96 12.28
CA SER A 136 1.71 -10.50 13.59
C SER A 136 2.79 -9.67 14.31
N GLY A 137 2.41 -8.50 14.84
CA GLY A 137 3.34 -7.51 15.39
C GLY A 137 4.28 -6.88 14.35
N GLY A 138 4.06 -7.13 13.06
CA GLY A 138 4.84 -6.57 11.98
C GLY A 138 4.60 -5.08 11.77
N LYS A 139 5.68 -4.39 11.45
CA LYS A 139 5.71 -2.97 11.11
C LYS A 139 5.87 -2.83 9.61
N TYR A 140 4.95 -2.13 8.97
CA TYR A 140 4.86 -2.06 7.53
C TYR A 140 5.19 -0.69 7.00
N TRP A 141 6.05 -0.64 5.97
CA TRP A 141 6.31 0.59 5.26
C TRP A 141 5.10 1.06 4.46
N THR A 142 4.98 2.39 4.36
CA THR A 142 3.98 3.06 3.54
C THR A 142 4.70 4.04 2.60
N SER A 143 4.06 4.41 1.50
CA SER A 143 4.55 5.46 0.59
C SER A 143 4.40 6.87 1.17
N SER A 144 3.75 7.00 2.32
CA SER A 144 3.53 8.28 3.01
C SER A 144 4.75 8.75 3.80
N ALA A 145 5.33 9.87 3.38
CA ALA A 145 6.41 10.55 4.10
C ALA A 145 5.89 11.77 4.88
N LEU A 146 6.56 12.10 5.99
CA LEU A 146 6.29 13.32 6.77
C LEU A 146 7.32 14.40 6.42
N GLY A 147 7.22 14.91 5.19
CA GLY A 147 8.10 15.96 4.66
C GLY A 147 9.59 15.58 4.62
N ALA A 148 10.46 16.60 4.60
CA ALA A 148 11.93 16.51 4.47
C ALA A 148 12.67 15.85 5.64
N THR A 149 11.94 15.24 6.56
CA THR A 149 12.53 14.58 7.72
C THR A 149 13.04 13.18 7.35
N PRO A 150 14.07 12.68 8.03
CA PRO A 150 14.60 11.33 7.81
C PRO A 150 13.67 10.23 8.32
N ILE A 151 12.41 10.55 8.61
CA ILE A 151 11.40 9.64 9.14
C ILE A 151 10.25 9.42 8.16
N VAL A 152 9.68 8.22 8.20
CA VAL A 152 8.59 7.80 7.33
C VAL A 152 7.50 7.16 8.17
N ARG A 153 6.25 7.28 7.72
CA ARG A 153 5.15 6.57 8.34
C ARG A 153 5.26 5.08 8.10
N TRP A 154 5.10 4.35 9.19
CA TRP A 154 4.85 2.93 9.18
C TRP A 154 3.59 2.65 9.98
N LEU A 155 3.00 1.49 9.73
CA LEU A 155 1.82 1.03 10.46
C LEU A 155 2.09 -0.34 11.08
N SER A 156 1.71 -0.49 12.34
CA SER A 156 1.83 -1.76 13.06
C SER A 156 0.59 -2.63 12.86
N THR A 157 0.79 -3.94 12.71
CA THR A 157 -0.32 -4.89 12.89
C THR A 157 -0.73 -5.01 14.36
N ASN A 158 0.13 -4.59 15.31
CA ASN A 158 -0.23 -4.42 16.72
C ASN A 158 -1.18 -3.21 16.89
N PRO A 159 -2.44 -3.40 17.29
CA PRO A 159 -3.40 -2.30 17.41
C PRO A 159 -3.01 -1.24 18.45
N ALA A 160 -2.20 -1.59 19.45
CA ALA A 160 -1.76 -0.64 20.46
C ALA A 160 -0.75 0.41 19.93
N GLU A 161 -0.07 0.11 18.83
CA GLU A 161 0.99 0.97 18.28
C GLU A 161 0.47 1.97 17.23
N GLY A 162 -0.59 1.62 16.49
CA GLY A 162 -1.18 2.49 15.47
C GLY A 162 -0.17 2.97 14.42
N PHE A 163 -0.38 4.20 13.92
CA PHE A 163 0.59 4.89 13.07
C PHE A 163 1.72 5.47 13.91
N SER A 164 2.94 5.32 13.43
CA SER A 164 4.10 5.96 14.01
C SER A 164 5.14 6.24 12.94
N THR A 165 6.29 6.77 13.35
CA THR A 165 7.36 7.22 12.48
C THR A 165 8.65 6.48 12.78
N MET A 166 9.42 6.14 11.76
CA MET A 166 10.72 5.50 11.91
C MET A 166 11.75 6.07 10.94
N PRO A 167 13.04 6.01 11.27
CA PRO A 167 14.11 6.38 10.34
C PRO A 167 14.00 5.62 9.02
N ARG A 168 14.20 6.30 7.89
CA ARG A 168 14.20 5.73 6.52
C ARG A 168 15.12 4.52 6.36
N THR A 169 16.20 4.50 7.13
CA THR A 169 17.24 3.47 7.12
C THR A 169 16.88 2.23 7.95
N SER A 170 15.75 2.23 8.66
CA SER A 170 15.27 1.08 9.43
C SER A 170 14.74 -0.02 8.50
N MET A 171 14.83 -1.29 8.93
CA MET A 171 14.31 -2.42 8.17
C MET A 171 12.89 -2.77 8.63
N ASN A 172 11.90 -2.64 7.76
CA ASN A 172 10.50 -2.98 8.06
C ASN A 172 9.86 -3.74 6.90
N TYR A 173 8.73 -4.39 7.17
CA TYR A 173 8.03 -5.22 6.22
C TYR A 173 7.47 -4.39 5.05
N VAL A 174 7.46 -5.01 3.87
CA VAL A 174 6.87 -4.42 2.66
C VAL A 174 5.74 -5.32 2.19
N ARG A 175 4.56 -4.73 2.01
CA ARG A 175 3.39 -5.40 1.46
C ARG A 175 2.88 -4.60 0.26
N PRO A 176 3.22 -5.01 -0.97
CA PRO A 176 2.77 -4.31 -2.17
C PRO A 176 1.25 -4.44 -2.38
N ILE A 177 0.67 -3.45 -3.06
CA ILE A 177 -0.70 -3.46 -3.57
C ILE A 177 -0.71 -3.14 -5.05
N ARG A 178 -1.77 -3.49 -5.76
CA ARG A 178 -2.03 -3.05 -7.13
C ARG A 178 -3.48 -2.66 -7.31
N TYR A 179 -3.77 -1.90 -8.36
CA TYR A 179 -5.12 -1.53 -8.75
C TYR A 179 -5.54 -2.28 -10.01
N PHE A 180 -6.83 -2.59 -10.12
CA PHE A 180 -7.42 -3.04 -11.37
C PHE A 180 -7.63 -1.82 -12.28
N ASN A 181 -7.14 -1.90 -13.50
CA ASN A 181 -7.38 -0.90 -14.56
C ASN A 181 -8.58 -1.31 -15.40
#